data_AF-A0A2E9LXS8-F1
#
_entry.id   AF-A0A2E9LXS8-F1
#
_cell.length_a   1.000
_cell.length_b   1.000
_cell.length_c   1.000
_cell.angle_alpha   90.00
_cell.angle_beta   90.00
_cell.angle_gamma   90.00
#
_symmetry.space_group_name_H-M   'P 1'
#
loop_
_entity.id
_entity.type
_entity.pdbx_description
1 polymer ?
#
loop_
_entity_poly.entity_id
_entity_poly.type
_entity_poly.pdbx_seq_one_letter_code
_entity_poly.pdbx_strand_id
1 'polypeptide(L)'
;MAICLQSGESPQPWHTDDCHTTLTPPHDLLGVSTFWALDDTTIEIGATEVLPGSHLWAETDFPGVLRDQNFATAEGAEGDAGAHPGAVKVTMPAGSLMIARGDLWHRGGGNRSQSARRVVTPQYCAGWLRPLETMLLSVPPEQVAVLPDRVKAPLGHSIHPPFIGYSDGMHPQRVLA
;
A
#
# COMPACT_ATOMS: atom_id res chain seq x y z
N MET A 1 -7.84 0.04 3.12
CA MET A 1 -7.13 -0.42 4.34
C MET A 1 -6.86 0.79 5.24
N ALA A 2 -7.01 0.66 6.55
CA ALA A 2 -6.66 1.70 7.51
C ALA A 2 -5.54 1.18 8.43
N ILE A 3 -4.53 2.01 8.66
CA ILE A 3 -3.38 1.71 9.52
C ILE A 3 -3.50 2.60 10.76
N CYS A 4 -3.40 2.00 11.94
CA CYS A 4 -3.42 2.71 13.22
C CYS A 4 -2.17 2.32 14.01
N LEU A 5 -1.10 3.09 13.83
CA LEU A 5 0.21 2.84 14.43
C LEU A 5 0.18 3.26 15.91
N GLN A 6 0.26 2.30 16.82
CA GLN A 6 0.18 2.52 18.26
C GLN A 6 1.49 3.08 18.83
N SER A 7 1.40 3.70 20.01
CA SER A 7 2.57 4.13 20.79
C SER A 7 3.51 2.95 21.06
N GLY A 8 4.80 3.11 20.78
CA GLY A 8 5.83 2.10 21.03
C GLY A 8 6.03 1.07 19.91
N GLU A 9 5.22 1.10 18.84
CA GLU A 9 5.41 0.18 17.71
C GLU A 9 6.74 0.44 16.97
N SER A 10 7.42 -0.63 16.59
CA SER A 10 8.70 -0.59 15.89
C SER A 10 8.52 -0.27 14.40
N PRO A 11 9.59 0.20 13.71
CA PRO A 11 9.54 0.36 12.25
C PRO A 11 9.23 -0.97 11.56
N GLN A 12 8.42 -0.91 10.51
CA GLN A 12 8.16 -2.08 9.66
C GLN A 12 9.42 -2.48 8.87
N PRO A 13 9.50 -3.72 8.39
CA PRO A 13 10.49 -4.07 7.37
C PRO A 13 10.29 -3.27 6.08
N TRP A 14 11.36 -3.03 5.33
CA TRP A 14 11.30 -2.42 4.01
C TRP A 14 10.54 -3.32 3.04
N HIS A 15 9.63 -2.74 2.28
CA HIS A 15 8.88 -3.46 1.25
C HIS A 15 8.50 -2.52 0.10
N THR A 16 8.11 -3.12 -1.02
CA THR A 16 7.31 -2.49 -2.07
C THR A 16 5.90 -3.08 -1.98
N ASP A 17 4.88 -2.32 -2.37
CA ASP A 17 3.49 -2.82 -2.33
C ASP A 17 3.21 -3.83 -3.45
N ASP A 18 3.98 -3.77 -4.53
CA ASP A 18 3.91 -4.71 -5.67
C ASP A 18 4.88 -5.89 -5.57
N CYS A 19 5.49 -6.12 -4.40
CA CYS A 19 6.42 -7.24 -4.15
C CYS A 19 5.79 -8.63 -4.41
N HIS A 20 4.47 -8.69 -4.53
CA HIS A 20 3.69 -9.89 -4.86
C HIS A 20 3.76 -10.26 -6.35
N THR A 21 4.30 -9.39 -7.20
CA THR A 21 4.45 -9.68 -8.63
C THR A 21 5.75 -10.44 -8.90
N THR A 22 5.77 -11.22 -9.98
CA THR A 22 6.95 -11.99 -10.40
C THR A 22 7.83 -11.24 -11.39
N LEU A 23 7.59 -9.94 -11.59
CA LEU A 23 8.40 -9.13 -12.51
C LEU A 23 9.72 -8.76 -11.84
N THR A 24 10.82 -8.91 -12.57
CA THR A 24 12.15 -8.51 -12.10
C THR A 24 12.24 -6.98 -12.09
N PRO A 25 12.57 -6.34 -10.96
CA PRO A 25 12.85 -4.90 -10.94
C PRO A 25 14.14 -4.55 -11.71
N PRO A 26 14.21 -3.36 -12.33
CA PRO A 26 13.13 -2.39 -12.48
C PRO A 26 12.12 -2.84 -13.54
N HIS A 27 10.85 -2.52 -13.34
CA HIS A 27 9.77 -2.82 -14.29
C HIS A 27 8.81 -1.62 -14.46
N ASP A 28 7.87 -1.75 -15.40
CA ASP A 28 6.85 -0.73 -15.64
C ASP A 28 5.92 -0.55 -14.41
N LEU A 29 5.26 0.61 -14.32
CA LEU A 29 4.38 0.92 -13.20
C LEU A 29 3.18 -0.03 -13.14
N LEU A 30 3.15 -0.89 -12.12
CA LEU A 30 2.07 -1.85 -11.91
C LEU A 30 0.95 -1.34 -11.00
N GLY A 31 1.26 -0.39 -10.13
CA GLY A 31 0.31 0.11 -9.15
C GLY A 31 0.77 1.40 -8.49
N VAL A 32 -0.16 2.03 -7.79
CA VAL A 32 0.04 3.27 -7.05
C VAL A 32 -0.60 3.12 -5.68
N SER A 33 0.14 3.47 -4.66
CA SER A 33 -0.33 3.50 -3.28
C SER A 33 -0.54 4.94 -2.84
N THR A 34 -1.65 5.18 -2.16
CA THR A 34 -1.94 6.48 -1.57
C THR A 34 -1.92 6.36 -0.06
N PHE A 35 -1.40 7.38 0.62
CA PHE A 35 -1.29 7.43 2.07
C PHE A 35 -1.95 8.71 2.54
N TRP A 36 -3.20 8.60 2.98
CA TRP A 36 -3.97 9.73 3.46
C TRP A 36 -3.79 9.86 4.98
N ALA A 37 -3.09 10.90 5.39
CA ALA A 37 -2.90 11.24 6.79
C ALA A 37 -4.24 11.66 7.42
N LEU A 38 -4.73 10.92 8.41
CA LEU A 38 -5.88 11.36 9.21
C LEU A 38 -5.45 12.21 10.42
N ASP A 39 -4.21 12.04 10.85
CA ASP A 39 -3.54 12.79 11.91
C ASP A 39 -2.25 13.42 11.36
N ASP A 40 -1.68 14.38 12.08
CA ASP A 40 -0.34 14.90 11.77
C ASP A 40 0.69 13.76 11.84
N THR A 41 1.43 13.55 10.75
CA THR A 41 2.54 12.61 10.69
C THR A 41 3.85 13.37 10.89
N THR A 42 4.50 13.10 12.02
CA THR A 42 5.81 13.64 12.38
C THR A 42 6.86 12.52 12.42
N ILE A 43 8.14 12.89 12.49
CA ILE A 43 9.23 11.92 12.64
C ILE A 43 9.04 11.06 13.90
N GLU A 44 8.57 11.67 14.99
CA GLU A 44 8.42 11.03 16.31
C GLU A 44 7.26 10.02 16.35
N ILE A 45 6.14 10.32 15.68
CA ILE A 45 4.93 9.48 15.67
C ILE A 45 4.97 8.38 14.58
N GLY A 46 6.15 8.14 14.00
CA GLY A 46 6.35 7.08 13.01
C GLY A 46 5.93 7.45 11.60
N ALA A 47 6.31 8.66 11.12
CA ALA A 47 6.19 9.02 9.71
C ALA A 47 6.70 7.89 8.78
N THR A 48 5.99 7.69 7.67
CA THR A 48 6.38 6.71 6.65
C THR A 48 7.77 7.05 6.13
N GLU A 49 8.63 6.05 6.03
CA GLU A 49 9.98 6.20 5.50
C GLU A 49 10.00 5.69 4.07
N VAL A 50 10.67 6.42 3.19
CA VAL A 50 10.80 6.08 1.76
C VAL A 50 12.27 6.12 1.36
N LEU A 51 12.63 5.34 0.35
CA LEU A 51 13.93 5.40 -0.34
C LEU A 51 13.72 6.08 -1.70
N PRO A 52 13.97 7.39 -1.85
CA PRO A 52 13.75 8.09 -3.11
C PRO A 52 14.56 7.47 -4.25
N GLY A 53 13.93 7.32 -5.43
CA GLY A 53 14.57 6.73 -6.61
C GLY A 53 14.74 5.21 -6.60
N SER A 54 14.32 4.53 -5.52
CA SER A 54 14.51 3.08 -5.37
C SER A 54 13.72 2.20 -6.34
N HIS A 55 12.68 2.74 -6.98
CA HIS A 55 11.97 2.10 -8.10
C HIS A 55 12.85 1.85 -9.34
N LEU A 56 14.06 2.43 -9.37
CA LEU A 56 15.04 2.21 -10.44
C LEU A 56 16.10 1.15 -10.07
N TRP A 57 16.03 0.59 -8.86
CA TRP A 57 17.03 -0.36 -8.38
C TRP A 57 16.80 -1.75 -8.97
N ALA A 58 17.87 -2.38 -9.42
CA ALA A 58 17.88 -3.80 -9.80
C ALA A 58 18.19 -4.71 -8.59
N GLU A 59 18.97 -4.21 -7.63
CA GLU A 59 19.28 -4.92 -6.39
C GLU A 59 18.19 -4.67 -5.35
N THR A 60 17.58 -5.77 -4.89
CA THR A 60 16.41 -5.74 -4.00
C THR A 60 16.68 -6.41 -2.65
N ASP A 61 17.87 -7.00 -2.45
CA ASP A 61 18.26 -7.58 -1.18
C ASP A 61 19.18 -6.61 -0.44
N PHE A 62 18.71 -6.11 0.70
CA PHE A 62 19.47 -5.21 1.58
C PHE A 62 18.96 -5.36 3.02
N PRO A 63 19.69 -4.83 4.02
CA PRO A 63 19.31 -4.97 5.42
C PRO A 63 17.89 -4.46 5.71
N GLY A 64 17.10 -5.27 6.41
CA GLY A 64 15.76 -4.90 6.87
C GLY A 64 14.62 -5.10 5.86
N VAL A 65 14.88 -5.69 4.69
CA VAL A 65 13.84 -6.08 3.72
C VAL A 65 12.88 -7.11 4.31
N LEU A 66 11.59 -6.96 4.01
CA LEU A 66 10.54 -7.91 4.36
C LEU A 66 10.83 -9.26 3.69
N ARG A 67 10.95 -10.31 4.50
CA ARG A 67 11.05 -11.70 4.08
C ARG A 67 9.84 -12.46 4.63
N ASP A 68 9.42 -13.54 3.97
CA ASP A 68 8.19 -14.30 4.31
C ASP A 68 8.05 -14.69 5.80
N GLN A 69 9.16 -14.74 6.54
CA GLN A 69 9.20 -15.10 7.97
C GLN A 69 9.05 -13.91 8.94
N ASN A 70 9.02 -12.67 8.45
CA ASN A 70 9.19 -11.48 9.29
C ASN A 70 7.93 -11.00 10.03
N PHE A 71 6.75 -11.59 9.78
CA PHE A 71 5.54 -11.26 10.54
C PHE A 71 5.49 -11.92 11.92
N ALA A 72 6.36 -12.90 12.21
CA ALA A 72 6.30 -13.73 13.41
C ALA A 72 7.35 -13.40 14.49
N THR A 73 8.36 -12.58 14.23
CA THR A 73 9.47 -12.36 15.19
C THR A 73 10.04 -10.96 15.10
N ALA A 74 9.59 -10.06 15.99
CA ALA A 74 10.32 -8.83 16.30
C ALA A 74 10.05 -8.39 17.76
N GLU A 75 10.08 -9.34 18.70
CA GLU A 75 10.25 -8.98 20.11
C GLU A 75 11.75 -8.87 20.41
N GLY A 76 12.20 -7.66 20.79
CA GLY A 76 13.46 -7.50 21.53
C GLY A 76 14.74 -7.23 20.73
N ALA A 77 14.69 -6.83 19.45
CA ALA A 77 15.88 -6.30 18.79
C ALA A 77 16.20 -4.89 19.31
N GLU A 78 17.32 -4.72 20.04
CA GLU A 78 17.83 -3.40 20.38
C GLU A 78 18.34 -2.70 19.11
N GLY A 79 17.68 -1.61 18.72
CA GLY A 79 18.03 -0.81 17.54
C GLY A 79 17.24 -1.17 16.28
N ASP A 80 17.37 -0.31 15.27
CA ASP A 80 16.72 -0.48 13.96
C ASP A 80 17.72 -1.09 12.96
N ALA A 81 17.77 -2.43 12.91
CA ALA A 81 18.64 -3.16 12.00
C ALA A 81 18.33 -2.90 10.51
N GLY A 82 17.15 -2.34 10.21
CA GLY A 82 16.76 -1.91 8.87
C GLY A 82 17.05 -0.44 8.59
N ALA A 83 17.69 0.32 9.48
CA ALA A 83 17.97 1.73 9.22
C ALA A 83 18.80 1.91 7.95
N HIS A 84 18.29 2.68 7.00
CA HIS A 84 18.95 2.91 5.72
C HIS A 84 19.38 4.39 5.60
N PRO A 85 20.64 4.71 5.24
CA PRO A 85 21.14 6.09 5.22
C PRO A 85 20.45 6.98 4.19
N GLY A 86 19.92 6.38 3.11
CA GLY A 86 19.13 7.09 2.10
C GLY A 86 17.65 7.28 2.44
N ALA A 87 17.20 6.85 3.62
CA ALA A 87 15.79 6.94 4.00
C ALA A 87 15.37 8.39 4.28
N VAL A 88 14.23 8.78 3.70
CA VAL A 88 13.57 10.06 3.98
C VAL A 88 12.26 9.78 4.70
N LYS A 89 12.05 10.47 5.83
CA LYS A 89 10.80 10.38 6.60
C LYS A 89 9.81 11.42 6.07
N VAL A 90 8.64 10.96 5.63
CA VAL A 90 7.61 11.82 5.03
C VAL A 90 6.66 12.33 6.11
N THR A 91 6.93 13.54 6.57
CA THR A 91 6.04 14.26 7.49
C THR A 91 4.92 14.96 6.74
N MET A 92 3.71 14.92 7.28
CA MET A 92 2.51 15.41 6.62
C MET A 92 1.51 15.96 7.66
N PRO A 93 0.97 17.17 7.50
CA PRO A 93 -0.19 17.60 8.27
C PRO A 93 -1.41 16.69 8.02
N ALA A 94 -2.31 16.59 9.00
CA ALA A 94 -3.59 15.90 8.84
C ALA A 94 -4.35 16.39 7.61
N GLY A 95 -4.92 15.45 6.84
CA GLY A 95 -5.60 15.70 5.57
C GLY A 95 -4.70 15.65 4.34
N SER A 96 -3.37 15.62 4.50
CA SER A 96 -2.44 15.48 3.38
C SER A 96 -2.48 14.09 2.75
N LEU A 97 -2.11 14.02 1.47
CA LEU A 97 -2.05 12.79 0.69
C LEU A 97 -0.65 12.61 0.09
N MET A 98 0.05 11.55 0.46
CA MET A 98 1.22 11.08 -0.28
C MET A 98 0.78 10.06 -1.33
N ILE A 99 1.34 10.16 -2.53
CA ILE A 99 1.15 9.21 -3.63
C ILE A 99 2.51 8.59 -3.95
N ALA A 100 2.60 7.27 -3.93
CA ALA A 100 3.82 6.52 -4.21
C ALA A 100 3.57 5.49 -5.32
N ARG A 101 4.59 5.23 -6.14
CA ARG A 101 4.57 4.06 -7.02
C ARG A 101 4.58 2.78 -6.17
N GLY A 102 3.95 1.72 -6.68
CA GLY A 102 3.91 0.41 -6.01
C GLY A 102 5.30 -0.18 -5.75
N ASP A 103 6.26 0.12 -6.63
CA ASP A 103 7.66 -0.33 -6.60
C ASP A 103 8.60 0.60 -5.82
N LEU A 104 8.07 1.60 -5.10
CA LEU A 104 8.88 2.46 -4.24
C LEU A 104 9.14 1.73 -2.91
N TRP A 105 10.40 1.51 -2.58
CA TRP A 105 10.77 0.96 -1.28
C TRP A 105 10.38 1.93 -0.16
N HIS A 106 9.55 1.43 0.75
CA HIS A 106 9.06 2.19 1.88
C HIS A 106 8.83 1.29 3.10
N ARG A 107 8.59 1.92 4.25
CA ARG A 107 8.15 1.24 5.48
C ARG A 107 7.41 2.20 6.39
N GLY A 108 6.54 1.69 7.26
CA GLY A 108 6.07 2.43 8.42
C GLY A 108 7.23 2.73 9.38
N GLY A 109 7.42 4.00 9.76
CA GLY A 109 8.37 4.36 10.82
C GLY A 109 7.87 3.92 12.19
N GLY A 110 8.77 3.76 13.16
CA GLY A 110 8.40 3.43 14.53
C GLY A 110 7.81 4.62 15.28
N ASN A 111 6.83 4.38 16.14
CA ASN A 111 6.16 5.41 16.92
C ASN A 111 6.77 5.52 18.32
N ARG A 112 7.45 6.63 18.59
CA ARG A 112 8.09 6.92 19.89
C ARG A 112 7.31 7.92 20.73
N SER A 113 6.16 8.37 20.23
CA SER A 113 5.27 9.29 20.93
C SER A 113 4.31 8.55 21.87
N GLN A 114 3.45 9.29 22.56
CA GLN A 114 2.37 8.76 23.40
C GLN A 114 1.00 8.71 22.70
N SER A 115 0.95 8.95 21.38
CA SER A 115 -0.30 9.03 20.60
C SER A 115 -0.26 8.08 19.41
N ALA A 116 -1.43 7.58 18.99
CA ALA A 116 -1.55 6.76 17.79
C ALA A 116 -1.53 7.63 16.52
N ARG A 117 -1.00 7.09 15.42
CA ARG A 117 -1.04 7.71 14.09
C ARG A 117 -1.97 6.94 13.17
N ARG A 118 -2.97 7.60 12.60
CA ARG A 118 -3.90 6.99 11.64
C ARG A 118 -3.63 7.43 10.22
N VAL A 119 -3.58 6.46 9.31
CA VAL A 119 -3.44 6.66 7.88
C VAL A 119 -4.40 5.73 7.15
N VAL A 120 -5.05 6.21 6.10
CA VAL A 120 -5.85 5.37 5.19
C VAL A 120 -5.04 5.14 3.92
N THR A 121 -4.92 3.88 3.52
CA THR A 121 -4.11 3.47 2.36
C THR A 121 -4.92 2.77 1.27
N PRO A 122 -5.64 3.52 0.42
CA PRO A 122 -6.14 3.00 -0.85
C PRO A 122 -4.97 2.72 -1.78
N GLN A 123 -4.95 1.52 -2.33
CA GLN A 123 -3.95 1.08 -3.30
C GLN A 123 -4.65 0.67 -4.59
N TYR A 124 -4.02 0.98 -5.71
CA TYR A 124 -4.53 0.71 -7.06
C TYR A 124 -3.49 -0.09 -7.82
N CYS A 125 -3.93 -1.04 -8.63
CA CYS A 125 -3.07 -1.82 -9.51
C CYS A 125 -3.61 -1.81 -10.94
N ALA A 126 -2.79 -2.25 -11.90
CA ALA A 126 -3.20 -2.45 -13.27
C ALA A 126 -4.41 -3.39 -13.35
N GLY A 127 -5.33 -3.15 -14.28
CA GLY A 127 -6.60 -3.90 -14.37
C GLY A 127 -6.45 -5.40 -14.69
N TRP A 128 -5.25 -5.84 -15.04
CA TRP A 128 -4.90 -7.25 -15.26
C TRP A 128 -4.27 -7.93 -14.04
N LEU A 129 -3.99 -7.18 -12.97
CA LEU A 129 -3.51 -7.72 -11.70
C LEU A 129 -4.67 -8.03 -10.77
N ARG A 130 -4.46 -9.04 -9.91
CA ARG A 130 -5.41 -9.36 -8.83
C ARG A 130 -5.28 -8.31 -7.71
N PRO A 131 -6.36 -7.65 -7.28
CA PRO A 131 -6.34 -6.78 -6.11
C PRO A 131 -6.02 -7.55 -4.81
N LEU A 132 -5.35 -6.88 -3.86
CA LEU A 132 -5.08 -7.44 -2.52
C LEU A 132 -6.38 -7.79 -1.78
N GLU A 133 -7.34 -6.86 -1.78
CA GLU A 133 -8.68 -7.05 -1.22
C GLU A 133 -9.67 -7.40 -2.35
N THR A 134 -10.43 -8.48 -2.18
CA THR A 134 -11.39 -8.91 -3.21
C THR A 134 -12.69 -8.09 -3.12
N MET A 135 -12.66 -6.87 -3.65
CA MET A 135 -13.75 -5.89 -3.53
C MET A 135 -15.12 -6.38 -3.99
N LEU A 136 -15.18 -7.25 -5.02
CA LEU A 136 -16.42 -7.86 -5.50
C LEU A 136 -17.13 -8.73 -4.47
N LEU A 137 -16.40 -9.24 -3.46
CA LEU A 137 -16.97 -10.00 -2.34
C LEU A 137 -17.13 -9.12 -1.09
N SER A 138 -16.26 -8.13 -0.91
CA SER A 138 -16.21 -7.30 0.29
C SER A 138 -17.22 -6.14 0.28
N VAL A 139 -17.63 -5.66 -0.90
CA VAL A 139 -18.59 -4.54 -1.04
C VAL A 139 -19.91 -5.06 -1.63
N PRO A 140 -21.03 -4.98 -0.90
CA PRO A 140 -22.32 -5.49 -1.37
C PRO A 140 -22.80 -4.80 -2.66
N PRO A 141 -23.38 -5.54 -3.64
CA PRO A 141 -23.82 -4.97 -4.91
C PRO A 141 -24.77 -3.77 -4.79
N GLU A 142 -25.67 -3.77 -3.81
CA GLU A 142 -26.60 -2.68 -3.56
C GLU A 142 -25.90 -1.38 -3.13
N GLN A 143 -24.74 -1.47 -2.47
CA GLN A 143 -23.92 -0.31 -2.15
C GLN A 143 -23.17 0.18 -3.38
N VAL A 144 -22.68 -0.74 -4.22
CA VAL A 144 -21.96 -0.38 -5.45
C VAL A 144 -22.89 0.27 -6.46
N ALA A 145 -24.14 -0.18 -6.56
CA ALA A 145 -25.13 0.29 -7.55
C ALA A 145 -25.32 1.82 -7.52
N VAL A 146 -25.31 2.42 -6.33
CA VAL A 146 -25.53 3.86 -6.12
C VAL A 146 -24.27 4.72 -6.28
N LEU A 147 -23.10 4.10 -6.49
CA LEU A 147 -21.84 4.83 -6.67
C LEU A 147 -21.68 5.37 -8.10
N PRO A 148 -20.89 6.44 -8.30
CA PRO A 148 -20.49 6.87 -9.64
C PRO A 148 -19.68 5.77 -10.36
N ASP A 149 -19.81 5.68 -11.69
CA ASP A 149 -19.12 4.63 -12.48
C ASP A 149 -17.60 4.64 -12.31
N ARG A 150 -17.02 5.83 -12.08
CA ARG A 150 -15.59 6.00 -11.78
C ARG A 150 -15.15 5.30 -10.50
N VAL A 151 -16.05 5.10 -9.53
CA VAL A 151 -15.80 4.37 -8.28
C VAL A 151 -16.16 2.89 -8.43
N LYS A 152 -17.20 2.56 -9.22
CA LYS A 152 -17.54 1.16 -9.53
C LYS A 152 -16.39 0.42 -10.22
N ALA A 153 -15.67 1.09 -11.13
CA ALA A 153 -14.57 0.49 -11.87
C ALA A 153 -13.44 -0.07 -10.98
N PRO A 154 -12.80 0.69 -10.07
CA PRO A 154 -11.78 0.16 -9.17
C PRO A 154 -12.30 -0.88 -8.17
N LEU A 155 -13.62 -0.97 -7.94
CA LEU A 155 -14.24 -2.04 -7.15
C LEU A 155 -14.42 -3.35 -7.93
N GLY A 156 -14.00 -3.40 -9.21
CA GLY A 156 -14.06 -4.58 -10.06
C GLY A 156 -15.23 -4.61 -11.03
N HIS A 157 -16.10 -3.59 -11.04
CA HIS A 157 -17.21 -3.50 -11.99
C HIS A 157 -16.81 -2.78 -13.29
N SER A 158 -15.73 -3.25 -13.91
CA SER A 158 -15.22 -2.79 -15.21
C SER A 158 -14.49 -3.89 -15.95
N ILE A 159 -14.31 -3.72 -17.26
CA ILE A 159 -13.47 -4.58 -18.09
C ILE A 159 -12.14 -3.87 -18.36
N HIS A 160 -11.03 -4.58 -18.13
CA HIS A 160 -9.74 -4.20 -18.68
C HIS A 160 -9.58 -4.86 -20.07
N PRO A 161 -9.51 -4.07 -21.16
CA PRO A 161 -9.41 -4.62 -22.50
C PRO A 161 -8.13 -5.46 -22.69
N PRO A 162 -8.17 -6.50 -23.53
CA PRO A 162 -9.35 -6.97 -24.26
C PRO A 162 -10.26 -7.90 -23.45
N PHE A 163 -9.75 -8.64 -22.45
CA PHE A 163 -10.45 -9.83 -21.95
C PHE A 163 -10.48 -10.04 -20.43
N ILE A 164 -10.22 -9.01 -19.61
CA ILE A 164 -10.12 -9.19 -18.15
C ILE A 164 -11.26 -8.48 -17.42
N GLY A 165 -11.87 -9.17 -16.44
CA GLY A 165 -12.89 -8.61 -15.56
C GLY A 165 -14.35 -8.98 -15.88
N TYR A 166 -14.60 -9.98 -16.74
CA TYR A 166 -15.97 -10.44 -17.04
C TYR A 166 -16.65 -11.14 -15.85
N SER A 167 -17.98 -11.08 -15.82
CA SER A 167 -18.85 -11.88 -14.96
C SER A 167 -19.87 -12.64 -15.83
N ASP A 168 -19.79 -13.97 -15.80
CA ASP A 168 -20.43 -14.92 -16.73
C ASP A 168 -20.31 -14.50 -18.21
N GLY A 169 -19.11 -14.12 -18.62
CA GLY A 169 -18.81 -13.72 -20.00
C GLY A 169 -19.34 -12.34 -20.42
N MET A 170 -19.93 -11.57 -19.50
CA MET A 170 -20.52 -10.26 -19.77
C MET A 170 -19.92 -9.16 -18.90
N HIS A 171 -20.26 -7.89 -19.19
CA HIS A 171 -19.82 -6.75 -18.38
C HIS A 171 -20.38 -6.85 -16.95
N PRO A 172 -19.54 -6.75 -15.91
CA PRO A 172 -19.94 -6.98 -14.52
C PRO A 172 -20.93 -5.95 -13.98
N GLN A 173 -21.10 -4.79 -14.61
CA GLN A 173 -22.14 -3.83 -14.18
C GLN A 173 -23.57 -4.34 -14.34
N ARG A 174 -23.81 -5.37 -15.17
CA ARG A 174 -25.17 -5.93 -15.35
C ARG A 174 -25.78 -6.49 -14.07
N VAL A 175 -24.95 -6.84 -13.08
CA VAL A 175 -25.38 -7.43 -11.80
C VAL A 175 -25.72 -6.35 -10.75
N LEU A 176 -25.56 -5.07 -11.10
CA LEU A 176 -25.85 -3.92 -10.23
C LEU A 176 -27.23 -3.30 -10.50
N ALA A 177 -27.99 -3.85 -11.45
CA ALA A 177 -29.26 -3.34 -11.92
C ALA A 177 -30.45 -4.07 -11.29
#